data_AF-A0A3C1TF89-F1
#
_entry.id   AF-A0A3C1TF89-F1
#
_cell.length_a   1.000
_cell.length_b   1.000
_cell.length_c   1.000
_cell.angle_alpha   90.00
_cell.angle_beta   90.00
_cell.angle_gamma   90.00
#
_symmetry.space_group_name_H-M   'P 1'
#
loop_
_entity.id
_entity.type
_entity.pdbx_description
1 polymer ?
#
loop_
_entity_poly.entity_id
_entity_poly.type
_entity_poly.pdbx_seq_one_letter_code
_entity_poly.pdbx_strand_id
1 'polypeptide(L)'
;MLSATPCNQLLKLPVLVVHFQEHQHRDPSISFLGFIYHHYAVNHADDGDSARDQQLPFQSHDDCGSFQLPLYLFPTFEPLAPHVVILQSEKPSFYSDSNLLATYLSAIWQPPQRA
;
A
#
# COMPACT_ATOMS: atom_id res chain seq x y z
N MET A 1 -2.96 5.49 7.14
CA MET A 1 -2.89 4.32 8.04
C MET A 1 -3.97 4.43 9.12
N LEU A 2 -5.24 4.27 8.74
CA LEU A 2 -6.38 4.19 9.66
C LEU A 2 -7.15 2.86 9.48
N SER A 3 -6.79 2.09 8.47
CA SER A 3 -7.49 0.86 8.06
C SER A 3 -7.33 -0.30 9.03
N ALA A 4 -6.36 -0.26 9.94
CA ALA A 4 -6.04 -1.36 10.86
C ALA A 4 -6.56 -1.13 12.30
N THR A 5 -7.03 0.09 12.61
CA THR A 5 -7.71 0.37 13.89
C THR A 5 -9.16 -0.10 13.80
N PRO A 6 -9.67 -0.91 14.75
CA PRO A 6 -11.06 -1.37 14.76
C PRO A 6 -12.02 -0.20 15.10
N CYS A 7 -12.23 0.69 14.13
CA CYS A 7 -13.06 1.89 14.24
C CYS A 7 -14.53 1.55 14.57
N ASN A 8 -14.99 0.35 14.19
CA ASN A 8 -16.27 -0.22 14.60
C ASN A 8 -16.44 -0.27 16.13
N GLN A 9 -15.37 -0.49 16.90
CA GLN A 9 -15.43 -0.49 18.37
C GLN A 9 -15.68 0.92 18.93
N LEU A 10 -15.18 1.97 18.26
CA LEU A 10 -15.43 3.36 18.67
C LEU A 10 -16.90 3.76 18.47
N LEU A 11 -17.61 3.11 17.54
CA LEU A 11 -19.06 3.34 17.37
C LEU A 11 -19.88 2.84 18.57
N LYS A 12 -19.30 2.02 19.46
CA LYS A 12 -19.93 1.53 20.69
C LYS A 12 -19.74 2.49 21.88
N LEU A 13 -19.04 3.62 21.71
CA LEU A 13 -18.86 4.62 22.79
C LEU A 13 -20.18 5.14 23.39
N PRO A 14 -21.27 5.38 22.62
CA PRO A 14 -22.54 5.77 23.20
C PRO A 14 -23.11 4.71 24.16
N VAL A 15 -22.92 3.42 23.85
CA VAL A 15 -23.35 2.30 24.71
C VAL A 15 -22.60 2.33 26.03
N LEU A 16 -21.29 2.58 26.00
CA LEU A 16 -20.46 2.73 27.19
C LEU A 16 -20.96 3.86 28.10
N VAL A 17 -21.34 5.01 27.53
CA VAL A 17 -21.86 6.15 28.32
C VAL A 17 -23.19 5.80 28.97
N VAL A 18 -24.11 5.16 28.24
CA VAL A 18 -25.40 4.72 28.79
C VAL A 18 -25.19 3.71 29.93
N HIS A 19 -24.27 2.76 29.74
CA HIS A 19 -23.99 1.75 30.76
C HIS A 19 -23.31 2.33 32.01
N PHE A 20 -22.44 3.33 31.85
CA PHE A 20 -21.90 4.11 32.97
C PHE A 20 -23.02 4.83 33.73
N GLN A 21 -23.99 5.42 33.03
CA GLN A 21 -25.14 6.05 33.68
C GLN A 21 -25.97 5.02 34.45
N GLU A 22 -26.24 3.83 33.90
CA GLU A 22 -26.92 2.75 34.62
C GLU A 22 -26.19 2.41 35.93
N HIS A 23 -24.86 2.31 35.89
CA HIS A 23 -24.02 2.10 37.07
C HIS A 23 -24.11 3.25 38.07
N GLN A 24 -24.09 4.50 37.61
CA GLN A 24 -24.22 5.68 38.47
C GLN A 24 -25.60 5.78 39.15
N HIS A 25 -26.66 5.22 38.54
CA HIS A 25 -27.97 5.14 39.19
C HIS A 25 -28.01 4.05 40.29
N ARG A 26 -27.24 2.97 40.14
CA ARG A 26 -27.16 1.87 41.12
C ARG A 26 -26.20 2.21 42.27
N ASP A 27 -25.05 2.76 41.93
CA ASP A 27 -24.01 3.21 42.85
C ASP A 27 -23.60 4.65 42.49
N PRO A 28 -24.18 5.67 43.15
CA PRO A 28 -23.86 7.07 42.90
C PRO A 28 -22.40 7.43 43.21
N SER A 29 -21.67 6.59 43.95
CA SER A 29 -20.28 6.83 44.32
C SER A 29 -19.29 6.40 43.23
N ILE A 30 -19.74 5.63 42.23
CA ILE A 30 -18.87 5.16 41.16
C ILE A 30 -18.42 6.33 40.28
N SER A 31 -17.10 6.49 40.18
CA SER A 31 -16.51 7.43 39.24
C SER A 31 -16.38 6.77 37.86
N PHE A 32 -16.31 7.58 36.81
CA PHE A 32 -16.11 7.06 35.45
C PHE A 32 -14.83 6.21 35.33
N LEU A 33 -13.74 6.64 35.97
CA LEU A 33 -12.50 5.84 36.00
C LEU A 33 -12.66 4.55 36.81
N GLY A 34 -13.44 4.57 37.89
CA GLY A 34 -13.79 3.38 38.66
C GLY A 34 -14.55 2.36 37.81
N PHE A 35 -15.54 2.84 37.03
CA PHE A 35 -16.28 2.02 36.07
C PHE A 35 -15.36 1.41 35.00
N ILE A 36 -14.51 2.21 34.37
CA ILE A 36 -13.55 1.70 33.37
C ILE A 36 -12.59 0.67 34.00
N TYR A 37 -12.09 0.93 35.20
CA TYR A 37 -11.20 0.00 35.90
C TYR A 37 -11.91 -1.32 36.21
N HIS A 38 -13.17 -1.26 36.66
CA HIS A 38 -13.99 -2.43 36.92
C HIS A 38 -14.14 -3.31 35.67
N HIS A 39 -14.57 -2.74 34.53
CA HIS A 39 -14.84 -3.56 33.34
C HIS A 39 -13.60 -3.95 32.52
N TYR A 40 -12.50 -3.18 32.56
CA TYR A 40 -11.34 -3.40 31.68
C TYR A 40 -10.05 -3.84 32.38
N ALA A 41 -9.91 -3.65 33.69
CA ALA A 41 -8.67 -3.98 34.41
C ALA A 41 -8.79 -5.19 35.33
N VAL A 42 -9.99 -5.49 35.83
CA VAL A 42 -10.22 -6.60 36.75
C VAL A 42 -10.95 -7.73 36.03
N ASN A 43 -10.43 -8.95 36.13
CA ASN A 43 -11.16 -10.14 35.70
C ASN A 43 -12.27 -10.41 36.73
N HIS A 44 -13.48 -9.96 36.44
CA HIS A 44 -14.63 -10.22 37.29
C HIS A 44 -15.25 -11.59 37.00
N ALA A 45 -15.75 -12.24 38.06
CA ALA A 45 -16.72 -13.32 37.93
C ALA A 45 -18.06 -12.70 37.53
N ASP A 46 -18.75 -13.32 36.57
CA ASP A 46 -20.04 -12.86 36.04
C ASP A 46 -21.01 -12.49 37.18
N ASP A 47 -21.32 -11.21 37.30
CA ASP A 47 -22.25 -10.66 38.30
C ASP A 47 -23.70 -10.63 37.77
N GLY A 48 -23.93 -11.25 36.60
CA GLY A 48 -25.22 -11.34 35.94
C GLY A 48 -25.45 -10.27 34.87
N ASP A 49 -24.47 -9.41 34.59
CA ASP A 49 -24.52 -8.41 33.52
C ASP A 49 -23.71 -8.77 32.25
N SER A 50 -23.14 -9.98 32.16
CA SER A 50 -22.32 -10.45 31.03
C SER A 50 -22.85 -10.07 29.64
N ALA A 51 -24.18 -10.12 29.44
CA ALA A 51 -24.78 -9.80 28.14
C ALA A 51 -24.73 -8.29 27.79
N ARG A 52 -24.71 -7.40 28.79
CA ARG A 52 -24.49 -5.95 28.64
C ARG A 52 -23.01 -5.64 28.51
N ASP A 53 -22.18 -6.29 29.31
CA ASP A 53 -20.73 -6.14 29.27
C ASP A 53 -20.14 -6.48 27.91
N GLN A 54 -20.62 -7.55 27.27
CA GLN A 54 -20.21 -7.91 25.91
C GLN A 54 -20.51 -6.84 24.86
N GLN A 55 -21.41 -5.88 25.13
CA GLN A 55 -21.72 -4.78 24.21
C GLN A 55 -20.76 -3.60 24.36
N LEU A 56 -19.93 -3.57 25.41
CA LEU A 56 -18.95 -2.52 25.61
C LEU A 56 -17.86 -2.58 24.53
N PRO A 57 -17.31 -1.41 24.13
CA PRO A 57 -16.17 -1.34 23.23
C PRO A 57 -15.05 -2.26 23.73
N PHE A 58 -14.47 -3.08 22.84
CA PHE A 58 -13.30 -3.92 23.15
C PHE A 58 -13.48 -4.99 24.23
N GLN A 59 -14.67 -5.22 24.78
CA GLN A 59 -14.92 -6.22 25.81
C GLN A 59 -15.14 -7.62 25.23
N SER A 60 -15.83 -7.72 24.09
CA SER A 60 -16.08 -8.97 23.37
C SER A 60 -14.99 -9.25 22.34
N HIS A 61 -14.49 -10.50 22.33
CA HIS A 61 -13.51 -10.97 21.35
C HIS A 61 -14.12 -11.29 19.97
N ASP A 62 -15.44 -11.32 19.85
CA ASP A 62 -16.17 -11.74 18.64
C ASP A 62 -15.93 -10.85 17.42
N ASP A 63 -15.53 -9.61 17.68
CA ASP A 63 -15.34 -8.57 16.67
C ASP A 63 -13.84 -8.21 16.54
N CYS A 64 -12.96 -9.10 17.00
CA CYS A 64 -11.55 -9.18 16.62
C CYS A 64 -11.47 -9.69 15.16
N GLY A 65 -12.11 -8.94 14.25
CA GLY A 65 -11.88 -9.04 12.83
C GLY A 65 -10.45 -8.63 12.56
N SER A 66 -9.53 -9.57 12.74
CA SER A 66 -8.13 -9.48 12.33
C SER A 66 -7.38 -8.30 12.97
N PHE A 67 -6.77 -8.53 14.13
CA PHE A 67 -5.53 -7.82 14.46
C PHE A 67 -4.45 -8.29 13.47
N GLN A 68 -4.59 -7.88 12.21
CA GLN A 68 -3.60 -8.10 11.17
C GLN A 68 -2.47 -7.15 11.49
N LEU A 69 -1.48 -7.63 12.23
CA LEU A 69 -0.17 -6.99 12.27
C LEU A 69 0.31 -6.96 10.82
N PRO A 70 0.37 -5.79 10.14
CA PRO A 70 0.92 -5.77 8.80
C PRO A 70 2.42 -5.99 8.95
N LEU A 71 2.86 -7.24 8.85
CA LEU A 71 4.25 -7.59 8.64
C LEU A 71 4.62 -7.08 7.24
N TYR A 72 5.04 -5.83 7.16
CA TYR A 72 5.68 -5.28 5.96
C TYR A 72 7.04 -5.97 5.80
N LEU A 73 7.02 -7.16 5.19
CA LEU A 73 8.21 -7.73 4.57
C LEU A 73 8.53 -6.80 3.40
N PHE A 74 9.53 -5.92 3.57
CA PHE A 74 10.07 -5.14 2.46
C PHE A 74 10.45 -6.13 1.37
N PRO A 75 9.85 -6.10 0.16
CA PRO A 75 10.37 -6.90 -0.91
C PRO A 75 11.78 -6.39 -1.19
N THR A 76 12.78 -7.27 -1.06
CA THR A 76 14.14 -6.97 -1.48
C THR A 76 14.07 -6.60 -2.95
N PHE A 77 14.18 -5.30 -3.24
CA PHE A 77 14.22 -4.81 -4.60
C PHE A 77 15.58 -5.19 -5.16
N GLU A 78 15.65 -6.30 -5.90
CA GLU A 78 16.80 -6.59 -6.74
C GLU A 78 16.73 -5.64 -7.94
N PRO A 79 17.60 -4.61 -8.03
CA PRO A 79 17.61 -3.75 -9.19
C PRO A 79 17.98 -4.62 -10.40
N LEU A 80 17.05 -4.74 -11.34
CA LEU A 80 17.29 -5.44 -12.60
C LEU A 80 18.41 -4.68 -13.32
N ALA A 81 19.61 -5.25 -13.31
CA ALA A 81 20.75 -4.64 -13.98
C ALA A 81 20.38 -4.41 -15.44
N PRO A 82 20.48 -3.17 -15.97
CA PRO A 82 20.11 -2.91 -17.35
C PRO A 82 21.02 -3.75 -18.25
N HIS A 83 20.41 -4.61 -19.06
CA HIS A 83 21.14 -5.29 -20.13
C HIS A 83 21.50 -4.23 -21.18
N VAL A 84 22.68 -3.65 -21.04
CA VAL A 84 23.27 -2.80 -22.08
C VAL A 84 23.65 -3.72 -23.23
N VAL A 85 22.95 -3.58 -24.35
CA VAL A 85 23.35 -4.19 -25.62
C VAL A 85 24.40 -3.25 -26.21
N ILE A 86 25.67 -3.65 -26.17
CA ILE A 86 26.72 -2.96 -26.92
C ILE A 86 26.51 -3.33 -28.38
N LEU A 87 25.88 -2.44 -29.15
CA LEU A 87 25.88 -2.54 -30.60
C LEU A 87 27.33 -2.42 -31.07
N GLN A 88 27.90 -3.53 -31.56
CA GLN A 88 29.18 -3.47 -32.24
C GLN A 88 29.03 -2.53 -33.43
N SER A 89 29.76 -1.42 -33.40
CA SER A 89 29.90 -0.52 -34.54
C SER A 89 30.66 -1.27 -35.63
N GLU A 90 29.93 -1.85 -36.58
CA GLU A 90 30.55 -2.32 -37.80
C GLU A 90 31.11 -1.10 -38.52
N LYS A 91 32.42 -1.12 -38.80
CA LYS A 91 33.06 -0.07 -39.60
C LYS A 91 32.31 0.01 -40.92
N PRO A 92 31.75 1.18 -41.30
CA PRO A 92 31.14 1.31 -42.62
C PRO A 92 32.23 1.03 -43.66
N SER A 93 32.02 -0.02 -44.45
CA SER A 93 32.80 -0.26 -45.66
C SER A 93 32.44 0.85 -46.65
N PHE A 94 33.27 1.88 -46.73
CA PHE A 94 33.16 2.87 -47.79
C PHE A 94 33.75 2.28 -49.06
N TYR A 95 32.89 1.84 -49.98
CA TYR A 95 33.29 1.58 -51.36
C TYR A 95 33.50 2.92 -52.07
N SER A 96 34.77 3.29 -52.27
CA SER A 96 35.16 4.40 -53.14
C SER A 96 35.33 3.88 -54.55
N ASP A 97 34.25 3.76 -55.31
CA ASP A 97 34.33 3.50 -56.75
C ASP A 97 34.70 4.80 -57.48
N SER A 98 36.00 5.01 -57.68
CA SER A 98 36.53 6.08 -58.54
C SER A 98 36.02 6.00 -59.99
N ASN A 99 35.47 4.84 -60.39
CA ASN A 99 34.93 4.61 -61.72
C ASN A 99 33.46 5.03 -61.87
N LEU A 100 32.69 5.23 -60.78
CA LEU A 100 31.27 5.62 -60.88
C LEU A 100 31.10 6.95 -61.62
N LEU A 101 31.99 7.90 -61.36
CA LEU A 101 31.95 9.22 -61.99
C LEU A 101 32.33 9.15 -63.48
N ALA A 102 33.29 8.29 -63.83
CA ALA A 102 33.70 8.07 -65.22
C ALA A 102 32.60 7.37 -66.04
N THR A 103 31.91 6.39 -65.47
CA THR A 103 30.76 5.72 -66.11
C THR A 103 29.57 6.67 -66.27
N TYR A 104 29.36 7.59 -65.33
CA TYR A 104 28.35 8.63 -65.48
C TYR A 104 28.69 9.63 -66.58
N LEU A 105 29.95 10.08 -66.65
CA LEU A 105 30.41 11.02 -67.67
C LEU A 105 30.33 10.44 -69.10
N SER A 106 30.54 9.14 -69.28
CA SER A 106 30.37 8.49 -70.59
C SER A 106 28.90 8.30 -71.00
N ALA A 107 27.96 8.36 -70.05
CA ALA A 107 26.52 8.32 -70.31
C ALA A 107 25.93 9.71 -70.63
N ILE A 108 26.69 10.79 -70.41
CA ILE A 108 26.28 12.13 -70.80
C ILE A 108 26.48 12.28 -72.31
N TRP A 109 25.38 12.46 -73.04
CA TRP A 109 25.43 12.73 -74.46
C TRP A 109 26.18 14.05 -74.74
N GLN A 110 27.23 13.98 -75.56
CA GLN A 110 27.97 15.16 -76.01
C GLN A 110 27.64 15.45 -77.49
N PRO A 111 27.26 16.69 -77.84
CA PRO A 111 27.00 17.04 -79.22
C PRO A 111 28.28 16.99 -80.08
N PRO A 112 28.18 16.64 -81.37
CA PRO A 112 29.33 16.57 -82.26
C PRO A 112 29.96 17.96 -82.43
N GLN A 113 31.26 18.03 -82.20
CA GLN A 113 32.05 19.24 -82.48
C GLN A 113 32.36 19.26 -83.99
N ARG A 114 32.14 20.41 -84.64
CA ARG A 114 32.48 20.59 -86.05
C ARG A 114 34.01 20.69 -86.18
N ALA A 115 34.56 19.94 -87.14
CA ALA A 115 35.98 19.96 -87.51
C ALA A 115 36.40 21.31 -88.11
#